data_AF-A0A1R3T5S2-F1
#
_entry.id   AF-A0A1R3T5S2-F1
#
_cell.length_a   1.000
_cell.length_b   1.000
_cell.length_c   1.000
_cell.angle_alpha   90.00
_cell.angle_beta   90.00
_cell.angle_gamma   90.00
#
_symmetry.space_group_name_H-M   'P 1'
#
loop_
_entity.id
_entity.type
_entity.pdbx_description
1 polymer ?
#
loop_
_entity_poly.entity_id
_entity_poly.type
_entity_poly.pdbx_seq_one_letter_code
_entity_poly.pdbx_strand_id
1 'polypeptide(L)'
;MLLYLKEEETYTKEDLEKKLDLVSIINKEKFLNQALTSRVLIPIFEKSKGIKEEARFEIQKYKINFVGILKFESVFIIVYPKYIRSIESDINNSNFKFKEIIKVIDKFNSANIFETDKLFRQEESFFDLQLKIWKDFIFNGIYSNEIETIELNGEGEFSWEETISGVLPYLNNGLPVYLDSYTKKRENELNNLARQTHIAILSEIQENFGLISDIVGLKRHFFETNGLENLGDVDYLVRAIENELRIQNITLKQNTLKDMIQYLELQKMKSTNSMLYLYGTTSFNLVWEDICKKVYKDHLNEEISSFPTLKIQGVITNGDGSHSEVNYTNREKIKDIVDKPIWSKLTENHLQVQASKGSLLDVLHLNLKNQSIDIYDGKYYDIEFAENGIKGQPGVEDVIKQYFYQLAFKKLAQLNNLSFKNTFVIPMDDFVEDKGHGVELYKAKISYLSDLLLEDIVVIGRDCSTFYKQYLNSN
;
A
#
# COMPACT_ATOMS: atom_id res chain seq x y z
N MET A 1 -10.27 -20.26 10.56
CA MET A 1 -10.32 -20.96 9.26
C MET A 1 -9.94 -19.98 8.15
N LEU A 2 -9.52 -20.47 6.98
CA LEU A 2 -9.19 -19.64 5.81
C LEU A 2 -10.21 -19.88 4.69
N LEU A 3 -10.70 -18.81 4.07
CA LEU A 3 -11.46 -18.84 2.83
C LEU A 3 -10.66 -18.12 1.76
N TYR A 4 -10.60 -18.67 0.56
CA TYR A 4 -9.91 -18.06 -0.57
C TYR A 4 -10.92 -17.64 -1.63
N LEU A 5 -10.79 -16.39 -2.09
CA LEU A 5 -11.61 -15.78 -3.14
C LEU A 5 -10.71 -15.08 -4.15
N LYS A 6 -11.28 -14.74 -5.30
CA LYS A 6 -10.59 -13.97 -6.34
C LYS A 6 -11.39 -12.70 -6.68
N GLU A 7 -10.67 -11.62 -6.93
CA GLU A 7 -11.22 -10.36 -7.40
C GLU A 7 -11.99 -10.55 -8.73
N GLU A 8 -13.04 -9.75 -8.93
CA GLU A 8 -13.97 -9.80 -10.07
C GLU A 8 -14.83 -11.07 -10.19
N GLU A 9 -14.58 -12.11 -9.39
CA GLU A 9 -15.51 -13.23 -9.29
C GLU A 9 -16.88 -12.76 -8.78
N THR A 10 -17.92 -13.36 -9.34
CA THR A 10 -19.31 -13.02 -9.01
C THR A 10 -20.01 -14.20 -8.37
N TYR A 11 -20.76 -13.93 -7.32
CA TYR A 11 -21.46 -14.94 -6.54
C TYR A 11 -22.93 -14.55 -6.40
N THR A 12 -23.84 -15.52 -6.53
CA THR A 12 -25.21 -15.31 -6.03
C THR A 12 -25.17 -15.19 -4.51
N LYS A 13 -26.23 -14.62 -3.90
CA LYS A 13 -26.32 -14.57 -2.43
C LYS A 13 -26.19 -15.97 -1.81
N GLU A 14 -26.88 -16.96 -2.38
CA GLU A 14 -26.85 -18.34 -1.90
C GLU A 14 -25.46 -18.98 -2.02
N ASP A 15 -24.76 -18.77 -3.13
CA ASP A 15 -23.43 -19.35 -3.33
C ASP A 15 -22.40 -18.74 -2.38
N LEU A 16 -22.48 -17.42 -2.15
CA LEU A 16 -21.62 -16.75 -1.19
C LEU A 16 -21.91 -17.23 0.23
N GLU A 17 -23.19 -17.33 0.62
CA GLU A 17 -23.58 -17.86 1.93
C GLU A 17 -23.10 -19.30 2.14
N LYS A 18 -23.20 -20.17 1.13
CA LYS A 18 -22.63 -21.53 1.19
C LYS A 18 -21.12 -21.51 1.43
N LYS A 19 -20.38 -20.62 0.76
CA LYS A 19 -18.93 -20.48 0.99
C LYS A 19 -18.61 -20.00 2.41
N LEU A 20 -19.40 -19.08 2.95
CA LEU A 20 -19.25 -18.58 4.32
C LEU A 20 -19.61 -19.66 5.36
N ASP A 21 -20.59 -20.51 5.06
CA ASP A 21 -20.97 -21.65 5.91
C ASP A 21 -19.85 -22.69 6.01
N LEU A 22 -19.12 -22.96 4.92
CA LEU A 22 -17.97 -23.88 4.91
C LEU A 22 -16.86 -23.46 5.90
N VAL A 23 -16.77 -22.17 6.21
CA VAL A 23 -15.80 -21.61 7.17
C VAL A 23 -16.43 -21.23 8.51
N SER A 24 -17.66 -21.65 8.76
CA SER A 24 -18.37 -21.46 10.04
C SER A 24 -18.61 -20.00 10.44
N ILE A 25 -18.84 -19.10 9.49
CA ILE A 25 -19.27 -17.73 9.80
C ILE A 25 -20.72 -17.75 10.27
N ILE A 26 -20.96 -17.22 11.48
CA ILE A 26 -22.27 -17.25 12.14
C ILE A 26 -23.15 -16.13 11.59
N ASN A 27 -22.66 -14.89 11.59
CA ASN A 27 -23.44 -13.72 11.22
C ASN A 27 -23.23 -13.28 9.76
N LYS A 28 -23.73 -14.10 8.83
CA LYS A 28 -23.61 -13.88 7.38
C LYS A 28 -24.23 -12.55 6.92
N GLU A 29 -25.39 -12.19 7.45
CA GLU A 29 -26.06 -10.93 7.08
C GLU A 29 -25.22 -9.71 7.48
N LYS A 30 -24.65 -9.72 8.69
CA LYS A 30 -23.75 -8.65 9.13
C LYS A 30 -22.46 -8.59 8.30
N PHE A 31 -21.89 -9.74 7.94
CA PHE A 31 -20.75 -9.79 7.02
C PHE A 31 -21.10 -9.14 5.68
N LEU A 32 -22.21 -9.53 5.05
CA LEU A 32 -22.64 -8.99 3.76
C LEU A 32 -22.86 -7.47 3.83
N ASN A 33 -23.53 -6.98 4.87
CA ASN A 33 -23.77 -5.56 5.06
C ASN A 33 -22.46 -4.77 5.20
N GLN A 34 -21.52 -5.23 6.04
CA GLN A 34 -20.23 -4.56 6.22
C GLN A 34 -19.36 -4.65 4.96
N ALA A 35 -19.37 -5.78 4.25
CA ALA A 35 -18.63 -5.96 3.00
C ALA A 35 -19.17 -5.07 1.86
N LEU A 36 -20.49 -4.80 1.84
CA LEU A 36 -21.09 -3.83 0.91
C LEU A 36 -20.74 -2.39 1.28
N THR A 37 -20.86 -2.02 2.56
CA THR A 37 -20.49 -0.67 3.04
C THR A 37 -19.02 -0.36 2.78
N SER A 38 -18.14 -1.36 2.92
CA SER A 38 -16.71 -1.25 2.65
C SER A 38 -16.29 -1.40 1.19
N ARG A 39 -17.25 -1.58 0.27
CA ARG A 39 -16.99 -1.83 -1.17
C ARG A 39 -16.13 -3.05 -1.47
N VAL A 40 -15.95 -3.95 -0.50
CA VAL A 40 -15.39 -5.28 -0.74
C VAL A 40 -16.29 -6.07 -1.68
N LEU A 41 -17.61 -5.89 -1.54
CA LEU A 41 -18.62 -6.39 -2.46
C LEU A 41 -19.27 -5.24 -3.22
N ILE A 42 -19.43 -5.42 -4.53
CA ILE A 42 -20.23 -4.55 -5.39
C ILE A 42 -21.49 -5.32 -5.79
N PRO A 43 -22.70 -4.80 -5.52
CA PRO A 43 -23.93 -5.42 -5.98
C PRO A 43 -24.08 -5.27 -7.49
N ILE A 44 -24.40 -6.36 -8.17
CA ILE A 44 -24.78 -6.38 -9.58
C ILE A 44 -26.29 -6.51 -9.66
N PHE A 45 -26.92 -5.53 -10.29
CA PHE A 45 -28.36 -5.46 -10.51
C PHE A 45 -28.70 -5.84 -11.95
N GLU A 46 -29.74 -6.64 -12.14
CA GLU A 46 -30.37 -6.83 -13.45
C GLU A 46 -31.73 -6.14 -13.49
N LYS A 47 -32.09 -5.64 -14.67
CA LYS A 47 -33.41 -5.08 -14.93
C LYS A 47 -34.42 -6.22 -14.98
N SER A 48 -35.28 -6.34 -13.97
CA SER A 48 -36.42 -7.24 -14.06
C SER A 48 -37.36 -6.77 -15.18
N LYS A 49 -37.55 -7.58 -16.22
CA LYS A 49 -38.55 -7.31 -17.28
C LYS A 49 -39.94 -7.70 -16.76
N GLY A 50 -40.48 -6.92 -15.83
CA GLY A 50 -41.88 -7.00 -15.41
C GLY A 50 -42.77 -6.14 -16.31
N ILE A 51 -43.69 -6.76 -17.04
CA ILE A 51 -44.70 -6.06 -17.84
C ILE A 51 -45.73 -5.48 -16.83
N LYS A 52 -45.69 -4.16 -16.62
CA LYS A 52 -46.67 -3.30 -15.91
C LYS A 52 -46.55 -3.05 -14.39
N GLU A 53 -45.47 -3.38 -13.71
CA GLU A 53 -45.22 -2.86 -12.35
C GLU A 53 -43.85 -2.18 -12.26
N GLU A 54 -43.73 -1.18 -11.37
CA GLU A 54 -42.53 -0.37 -11.14
C GLU A 54 -41.27 -1.24 -11.14
N ALA A 55 -40.25 -0.84 -11.93
CA ALA A 55 -39.03 -1.61 -12.09
C ALA A 55 -38.33 -1.81 -10.73
N ARG A 56 -38.44 -3.01 -10.17
CA ARG A 56 -37.68 -3.41 -8.97
C ARG A 56 -36.30 -3.87 -9.41
N PHE A 57 -35.27 -3.20 -8.90
CA PHE A 57 -33.88 -3.61 -9.02
C PHE A 57 -33.59 -4.59 -7.88
N GLU A 58 -33.55 -5.88 -8.19
CA GLU A 58 -33.12 -6.90 -7.23
C GLU A 58 -31.64 -7.21 -7.45
N ILE A 59 -30.88 -7.35 -6.36
CA ILE A 59 -29.48 -7.77 -6.41
C ILE A 59 -29.46 -9.24 -6.82
N GLN A 60 -28.87 -9.52 -7.98
CA GLN A 60 -28.76 -10.89 -8.48
C GLN A 60 -27.44 -11.53 -8.04
N LYS A 61 -26.35 -10.74 -8.05
CA LYS A 61 -25.00 -11.21 -7.71
C LYS A 61 -24.20 -10.15 -6.95
N TYR A 62 -23.20 -10.60 -6.22
CA TYR A 62 -22.16 -9.80 -5.61
C TYR A 62 -20.84 -10.03 -6.35
N LYS A 63 -20.19 -8.94 -6.77
CA LYS A 63 -18.84 -8.96 -7.35
C LYS A 63 -17.81 -8.62 -6.27
N ILE A 64 -16.75 -9.40 -6.20
CA ILE A 64 -15.61 -9.11 -5.32
C ILE A 64 -14.81 -7.93 -5.90
N ASN A 65 -14.59 -6.88 -5.11
CA ASN A 65 -13.83 -5.67 -5.48
C ASN A 65 -12.82 -5.33 -4.38
N PHE A 66 -12.01 -6.31 -4.00
CA PHE A 66 -10.99 -6.16 -2.97
C PHE A 66 -9.83 -7.11 -3.26
N VAL A 67 -8.62 -6.70 -2.89
CA VAL A 67 -7.43 -7.54 -2.90
C VAL A 67 -6.74 -7.39 -1.55
N GLY A 68 -6.51 -8.50 -0.86
CA GLY A 68 -5.92 -8.50 0.47
C GLY A 68 -6.55 -9.52 1.42
N ILE A 69 -6.48 -9.25 2.72
CA ILE A 69 -6.96 -10.09 3.80
C ILE A 69 -8.16 -9.41 4.48
N LEU A 70 -9.22 -10.18 4.70
CA LEU A 70 -10.35 -9.80 5.52
C LEU A 70 -10.36 -10.66 6.78
N LYS A 71 -10.70 -10.09 7.93
CA LYS A 71 -11.00 -10.86 9.15
C LYS A 71 -12.42 -10.57 9.60
N PHE A 72 -13.23 -11.61 9.76
CA PHE A 72 -14.58 -11.51 10.32
C PHE A 72 -14.80 -12.68 11.27
N GLU A 73 -15.26 -12.40 12.49
CA GLU A 73 -15.35 -13.39 13.57
C GLU A 73 -13.98 -14.10 13.77
N SER A 74 -13.93 -15.42 13.65
CA SER A 74 -12.71 -16.25 13.76
C SER A 74 -12.13 -16.67 12.40
N VAL A 75 -12.62 -16.07 11.32
CA VAL A 75 -12.31 -16.46 9.94
C VAL A 75 -11.50 -15.38 9.25
N PHE A 76 -10.49 -15.83 8.49
CA PHE A 76 -9.76 -15.00 7.56
C PHE A 76 -10.19 -15.34 6.14
N ILE A 77 -10.42 -14.31 5.33
CA ILE A 77 -10.73 -14.43 3.90
C ILE A 77 -9.60 -13.78 3.13
N ILE A 78 -8.93 -14.54 2.28
CA ILE A 78 -7.81 -14.10 1.44
C ILE A 78 -8.35 -13.89 0.03
N VAL A 79 -8.21 -12.68 -0.48
CA VAL A 79 -8.73 -12.30 -1.80
C VAL A 79 -7.57 -12.00 -2.75
N TYR A 80 -7.38 -12.87 -3.73
CA TYR A 80 -6.34 -12.74 -4.74
C TYR A 80 -6.74 -11.75 -5.85
N PRO A 81 -5.78 -11.00 -6.42
CA PRO A 81 -6.03 -10.18 -7.58
C PRO A 81 -6.43 -11.01 -8.80
N LYS A 82 -7.21 -10.41 -9.70
CA LYS A 82 -7.85 -11.13 -10.82
C LYS A 82 -6.89 -11.77 -11.83
N TYR A 83 -5.66 -11.26 -11.97
CA TYR A 83 -4.69 -11.81 -12.92
C TYR A 83 -4.11 -13.17 -12.47
N ILE A 84 -4.32 -13.58 -11.22
CA ILE A 84 -3.77 -14.84 -10.68
C ILE A 84 -4.47 -16.03 -11.35
N ARG A 85 -3.69 -16.92 -11.97
CA ARG A 85 -4.22 -18.05 -12.75
C ARG A 85 -4.73 -19.19 -11.86
N SER A 86 -3.96 -19.55 -10.83
CA SER A 86 -4.32 -20.62 -9.91
C SER A 86 -3.99 -20.23 -8.47
N ILE A 87 -5.03 -20.13 -7.65
CA ILE A 87 -4.87 -19.90 -6.20
C ILE A 87 -4.32 -21.16 -5.52
N GLU A 88 -4.78 -22.35 -5.94
CA GLU A 88 -4.35 -23.62 -5.37
C GLU A 88 -2.84 -23.87 -5.53
N SER A 89 -2.27 -23.50 -6.68
CA SER A 89 -0.83 -23.62 -6.89
C SER A 89 -0.03 -22.72 -5.95
N ASP A 90 -0.50 -21.50 -5.68
CA ASP A 90 0.15 -20.58 -4.75
C ASP A 90 -0.01 -21.04 -3.29
N ILE A 91 -1.18 -21.57 -2.91
CA ILE A 91 -1.38 -22.17 -1.57
C ILE A 91 -0.37 -23.29 -1.33
N ASN A 92 -0.20 -24.19 -2.31
CA ASN A 92 0.78 -25.28 -2.24
C ASN A 92 2.23 -24.77 -2.16
N ASN A 93 2.50 -23.60 -2.74
CA ASN A 93 3.78 -22.90 -2.63
C ASN A 93 3.85 -21.94 -1.41
N SER A 94 3.13 -22.25 -0.33
CA SER A 94 3.13 -21.46 0.91
C SER A 94 2.71 -19.99 0.74
N ASN A 95 1.78 -19.72 -0.19
CA ASN A 95 1.23 -18.40 -0.53
C ASN A 95 2.32 -17.38 -0.94
N PHE A 96 3.36 -17.83 -1.66
CA PHE A 96 4.49 -17.00 -2.02
C PHE A 96 4.10 -15.74 -2.80
N LYS A 97 3.25 -15.87 -3.83
CA LYS A 97 2.79 -14.74 -4.64
C LYS A 97 1.95 -13.78 -3.82
N PHE A 98 1.06 -14.31 -2.97
CA PHE A 98 0.24 -13.48 -2.11
C PHE A 98 1.07 -12.65 -1.12
N LYS A 99 2.17 -13.20 -0.60
CA LYS A 99 3.13 -12.43 0.23
C LYS A 99 3.76 -11.27 -0.55
N GLU A 100 4.07 -11.45 -1.83
CA GLU A 100 4.56 -10.35 -2.68
C GLU A 100 3.49 -9.29 -2.89
N ILE A 101 2.24 -9.68 -3.16
CA ILE A 101 1.09 -8.79 -3.32
C ILE A 101 0.90 -7.90 -2.08
N ILE A 102 0.88 -8.50 -0.88
CA ILE A 102 0.74 -7.76 0.38
C ILE A 102 1.87 -6.75 0.58
N LYS A 103 3.13 -7.13 0.29
CA LYS A 103 4.27 -6.21 0.41
C LYS A 103 4.15 -4.99 -0.51
N VAL A 104 3.66 -5.20 -1.73
CA VAL A 104 3.45 -4.12 -2.69
C VAL A 104 2.33 -3.19 -2.22
N ILE A 105 1.22 -3.74 -1.72
CA ILE A 105 0.13 -2.95 -1.11
C ILE A 105 0.66 -2.14 0.08
N ASP A 106 1.44 -2.75 0.97
CA ASP A 106 2.06 -2.07 2.13
C ASP A 106 2.92 -0.88 1.68
N LYS A 107 3.76 -1.07 0.66
CA LYS A 107 4.61 -0.02 0.12
C LYS A 107 3.80 1.12 -0.48
N PHE A 108 2.77 0.79 -1.25
CA PHE A 108 1.86 1.78 -1.85
C PHE A 108 1.10 2.59 -0.78
N ASN A 109 0.53 1.91 0.21
CA ASN A 109 -0.22 2.55 1.30
C ASN A 109 0.68 3.47 2.13
N SER A 110 1.93 3.05 2.40
CA SER A 110 2.91 3.85 3.15
C SER A 110 3.32 5.14 2.43
N ALA A 111 3.34 5.12 1.08
CA ALA A 111 3.64 6.32 0.29
C ALA A 111 2.45 7.28 0.18
N ASN A 112 1.22 6.75 0.25
CA ASN A 112 -0.01 7.50 -0.07
C ASN A 112 -0.90 7.79 1.14
N ILE A 113 -0.36 7.76 2.37
CA ILE A 113 -1.07 7.99 3.66
C ILE A 113 -1.91 9.29 3.65
N PHE A 114 -1.51 10.30 2.87
CA PHE A 114 -2.20 11.58 2.78
C PHE A 114 -3.33 11.63 1.73
N GLU A 115 -3.29 10.78 0.70
CA GLU A 115 -4.30 10.76 -0.39
C GLU A 115 -5.44 9.76 -0.16
N THR A 116 -5.26 8.78 0.75
CA THR A 116 -6.29 7.80 1.16
C THR A 116 -7.33 8.43 2.12
N ASP A 117 -7.89 9.57 1.72
CA ASP A 117 -8.68 10.43 2.61
C ASP A 117 -10.09 9.86 2.92
N LYS A 118 -10.36 9.74 4.22
CA LYS A 118 -11.63 10.10 4.94
C LYS A 118 -12.84 9.15 5.09
N LEU A 119 -12.93 7.94 4.52
CA LEU A 119 -14.16 7.14 4.70
C LEU A 119 -14.05 5.85 5.56
N PHE A 120 -12.85 5.34 5.88
CA PHE A 120 -12.68 4.01 6.50
C PHE A 120 -11.82 3.95 7.79
N ARG A 121 -11.56 5.12 8.39
CA ARG A 121 -10.44 5.34 9.33
C ARG A 121 -10.39 4.54 10.65
N GLN A 122 -11.43 3.82 11.07
CA GLN A 122 -11.34 3.05 12.34
C GLN A 122 -10.99 1.57 12.13
N GLU A 123 -11.41 0.96 11.02
CA GLU A 123 -11.40 -0.50 10.85
C GLU A 123 -10.04 -1.00 10.34
N GLU A 124 -9.49 -0.34 9.31
CA GLU A 124 -8.10 -0.49 8.87
C GLU A 124 -7.14 -0.13 10.00
N SER A 125 -7.45 0.92 10.77
CA SER A 125 -6.59 1.41 11.84
C SER A 125 -6.28 0.37 12.92
N PHE A 126 -7.15 -0.60 13.21
CA PHE A 126 -6.83 -1.59 14.25
C PHE A 126 -5.86 -2.66 13.74
N PHE A 127 -6.11 -3.21 12.55
CA PHE A 127 -5.23 -4.22 11.97
C PHE A 127 -3.86 -3.63 11.62
N ASP A 128 -3.85 -2.40 11.08
CA ASP A 128 -2.62 -1.66 10.81
C ASP A 128 -1.87 -1.32 12.09
N LEU A 129 -2.57 -0.96 13.17
CA LEU A 129 -1.95 -0.74 14.49
C LEU A 129 -1.31 -2.02 15.03
N GLN A 130 -1.99 -3.17 14.91
CA GLN A 130 -1.42 -4.45 15.32
C GLN A 130 -0.14 -4.78 14.55
N LEU A 131 -0.15 -4.59 13.22
CA LEU A 131 1.03 -4.77 12.38
C LEU A 131 2.14 -3.77 12.71
N LYS A 132 1.79 -2.51 12.99
CA LYS A 132 2.73 -1.46 13.40
C LYS A 132 3.41 -1.82 14.71
N ILE A 133 2.64 -2.14 15.76
CA ILE A 133 3.18 -2.57 17.07
C ILE A 133 4.13 -3.76 16.90
N TRP A 134 3.75 -4.73 16.06
CA TRP A 134 4.59 -5.87 15.81
C TRP A 134 5.88 -5.52 15.08
N LYS A 135 5.80 -4.72 14.00
CA LYS A 135 6.97 -4.26 13.25
C LYS A 135 7.91 -3.48 14.19
N ASP A 136 7.37 -2.59 15.03
CA ASP A 136 8.13 -1.82 16.02
C ASP A 136 8.80 -2.73 17.06
N PHE A 137 8.15 -3.80 17.50
CA PHE A 137 8.76 -4.82 18.36
C PHE A 137 9.95 -5.52 17.68
N ILE A 138 9.83 -5.88 16.39
CA ILE A 138 10.93 -6.54 15.67
C ILE A 138 12.15 -5.63 15.54
N PHE A 139 11.94 -4.32 15.36
CA PHE A 139 13.04 -3.36 15.24
C PHE A 139 13.63 -2.93 16.59
N ASN A 140 12.80 -2.73 17.61
CA ASN A 140 13.19 -2.06 18.85
C ASN A 140 13.18 -2.99 20.08
N GLY A 141 12.67 -4.20 19.95
CA GLY A 141 12.50 -5.15 21.04
C GLY A 141 11.32 -4.82 21.95
N ILE A 142 11.26 -5.51 23.09
CA ILE A 142 10.23 -5.31 24.11
C ILE A 142 10.54 -4.01 24.87
N TYR A 143 9.52 -3.17 25.04
CA TYR A 143 9.55 -2.03 25.96
C TYR A 143 10.23 -2.38 27.30
N SER A 144 11.28 -1.64 27.66
CA SER A 144 11.97 -1.79 28.93
C SER A 144 12.34 -0.43 29.51
N ASN A 145 12.40 -0.37 30.84
CA ASN A 145 13.03 0.71 31.58
C ASN A 145 14.21 0.15 32.35
N GLU A 146 15.22 0.98 32.55
CA GLU A 146 16.37 0.63 33.39
C GLU A 146 16.14 1.21 34.79
N ILE A 147 16.36 0.39 35.80
CA ILE A 147 16.45 0.81 37.20
C ILE A 147 17.91 0.73 37.64
N GLU A 148 18.33 1.72 38.43
CA GLU A 148 19.63 1.71 39.08
C GLU A 148 19.46 1.12 40.49
N THR A 149 20.18 0.05 40.77
CA THR A 149 20.25 -0.58 42.09
C THR A 149 21.67 -0.50 42.63
N ILE A 150 21.80 -0.48 43.95
CA ILE A 150 23.10 -0.46 44.62
C ILE A 150 23.36 -1.85 45.18
N GLU A 151 24.51 -2.42 44.85
CA GLU A 151 24.97 -3.71 45.38
C GLU A 151 26.36 -3.57 46.03
N LEU A 152 26.68 -4.47 46.97
CA LEU A 152 27.98 -4.49 47.64
C LEU A 152 28.99 -5.27 46.80
N ASN A 153 30.13 -4.65 46.48
CA ASN A 153 31.24 -5.24 45.72
C ASN A 153 30.82 -5.82 44.37
N GLY A 154 29.90 -5.16 43.67
CA GLY A 154 29.54 -5.50 42.31
C GLY A 154 30.59 -5.08 41.29
N GLU A 155 30.32 -5.37 40.02
CA GLU A 155 31.20 -5.04 38.89
C GLU A 155 30.88 -3.68 38.25
N GLY A 156 29.86 -2.98 38.78
CA GLY A 156 29.39 -1.70 38.29
C GLY A 156 30.23 -0.50 38.72
N GLU A 157 29.77 0.70 38.39
CA GLU A 157 30.45 1.94 38.77
C GLU A 157 30.41 2.16 40.29
N PHE A 158 31.52 2.57 40.90
CA PHE A 158 31.58 2.81 42.34
C PHE A 158 30.67 3.97 42.77
N SER A 159 29.81 3.69 43.75
CA SER A 159 28.99 4.67 44.44
C SER A 159 29.74 5.18 45.68
N TRP A 160 30.64 6.15 45.46
CA TRP A 160 31.55 6.62 46.52
C TRP A 160 30.82 7.31 47.68
N GLU A 161 29.71 8.00 47.43
CA GLU A 161 28.94 8.68 48.48
C GLU A 161 28.34 7.67 49.46
N GLU A 162 27.74 6.60 48.94
CA GLU A 162 27.16 5.50 49.72
C GLU A 162 28.24 4.63 50.36
N THR A 163 29.39 4.45 49.68
CA THR A 163 30.54 3.71 50.22
C THR A 163 31.16 4.43 51.42
N ILE A 164 31.39 5.74 51.32
CA ILE A 164 32.00 6.54 52.39
C ILE A 164 31.04 6.68 53.59
N SER A 165 29.74 6.81 53.33
CA SER A 165 28.73 6.94 54.39
C SER A 165 28.36 5.62 55.06
N GLY A 166 28.39 4.51 54.32
CA GLY A 166 27.88 3.21 54.77
C GLY A 166 28.92 2.16 55.12
N VAL A 167 30.18 2.32 54.70
CA VAL A 167 31.27 1.36 54.97
C VAL A 167 32.34 2.01 55.83
N LEU A 168 32.80 1.30 56.87
CA LEU A 168 33.91 1.77 57.69
C LEU A 168 35.24 1.56 56.95
N PRO A 169 36.03 2.62 56.70
CA PRO A 169 37.32 2.46 56.03
C PRO A 169 38.38 1.86 56.95
N TYR A 170 39.31 1.12 56.35
CA TYR A 170 40.56 0.74 57.00
C TYR A 170 41.58 1.86 56.85
N LEU A 171 42.35 2.14 57.89
CA LEU A 171 43.38 3.17 57.84
C LEU A 171 44.73 2.54 57.48
N ASN A 172 45.28 2.92 56.32
CA ASN A 172 46.64 2.60 55.94
C ASN A 172 47.47 3.90 55.88
N ASN A 173 48.44 4.05 56.78
CA ASN A 173 49.25 5.27 56.92
C ASN A 173 48.44 6.57 57.05
N GLY A 174 47.29 6.51 57.73
CA GLY A 174 46.40 7.67 57.91
C GLY A 174 45.48 7.97 56.71
N LEU A 175 45.56 7.18 55.63
CA LEU A 175 44.65 7.27 54.49
C LEU A 175 43.53 6.22 54.61
N PRO A 176 42.26 6.60 54.39
CA PRO A 176 41.15 5.64 54.38
C PRO A 176 41.18 4.78 53.11
N VAL A 177 41.11 3.46 53.30
CA VAL A 177 41.04 2.43 52.26
C VAL A 177 39.76 1.63 52.46
N TYR A 178 38.91 1.62 51.44
CA TYR A 178 37.66 0.86 51.43
C TYR A 178 37.92 -0.47 50.71
N LEU A 179 37.78 -1.58 51.45
CA LEU A 179 37.88 -2.93 50.88
C LEU A 179 36.53 -3.43 50.37
N ASP A 180 35.45 -2.95 51.01
CA ASP A 180 34.09 -3.13 50.55
C ASP A 180 33.59 -1.80 50.00
N SER A 181 32.96 -1.84 48.83
CA SER A 181 32.44 -0.67 48.12
C SER A 181 31.06 -0.95 47.57
N TYR A 182 30.16 0.01 47.69
CA TYR A 182 28.90 -0.03 46.98
C TYR A 182 29.12 0.33 45.51
N THR A 183 28.52 -0.44 44.62
CA THR A 183 28.56 -0.23 43.17
C THR A 183 27.15 -0.11 42.61
N LYS A 184 27.00 0.75 41.61
CA LYS A 184 25.75 0.98 40.89
C LYS A 184 25.61 -0.03 39.77
N LYS A 185 24.49 -0.73 39.78
CA LYS A 185 24.11 -1.69 38.76
C LYS A 185 22.85 -1.22 38.06
N ARG A 186 22.89 -1.15 36.73
CA ARG A 186 21.70 -0.88 35.91
C ARG A 186 21.12 -2.19 35.41
N GLU A 187 19.86 -2.43 35.74
CA GLU A 187 19.12 -3.61 35.31
C GLU A 187 17.78 -3.21 34.70
N ASN A 188 17.27 -4.04 33.79
CA ASN A 188 15.94 -3.83 33.24
C ASN A 188 14.87 -4.09 34.32
N GLU A 189 13.92 -3.17 34.47
CA GLU A 189 12.77 -3.32 35.35
C GLU A 189 11.77 -4.33 34.75
N LEU A 190 11.99 -5.62 35.01
CA LEU A 190 11.17 -6.69 34.44
C LEU A 190 9.70 -6.66 34.89
N ASN A 191 9.46 -6.13 36.10
CA ASN A 191 8.14 -6.01 36.72
C ASN A 191 7.39 -4.73 36.33
N ASN A 192 7.97 -3.89 35.46
CA ASN A 192 7.30 -2.68 34.99
C ASN A 192 5.97 -3.04 34.31
N LEU A 193 4.87 -2.41 34.73
CA LEU A 193 3.53 -2.74 34.24
C LEU A 193 3.38 -2.45 32.74
N ALA A 194 4.00 -1.38 32.22
CA ALA A 194 3.96 -1.08 30.79
C ALA A 194 4.71 -2.14 29.97
N ARG A 195 5.82 -2.67 30.50
CA ARG A 195 6.53 -3.82 29.90
C ARG A 195 5.65 -5.07 29.87
N GLN A 196 5.04 -5.45 30.99
CA GLN A 196 4.17 -6.63 31.06
C GLN A 196 2.96 -6.49 30.12
N THR A 197 2.37 -5.29 30.07
CA THR A 197 1.27 -4.97 29.16
C THR A 197 1.70 -5.10 27.71
N HIS A 198 2.89 -4.59 27.35
CA HIS A 198 3.42 -4.73 25.99
C HIS A 198 3.58 -6.20 25.59
N ILE A 199 4.14 -7.04 26.46
CA ILE A 199 4.30 -8.48 26.20
C ILE A 199 2.94 -9.16 26.02
N ALA A 200 1.95 -8.83 26.85
CA ALA A 200 0.61 -9.37 26.73
C ALA A 200 -0.07 -8.95 25.41
N ILE A 201 0.04 -7.68 25.01
CA ILE A 201 -0.44 -7.18 23.71
C ILE A 201 0.22 -7.95 22.56
N LEU A 202 1.55 -8.11 22.59
CA LEU A 202 2.26 -8.87 21.55
C LEU A 202 1.79 -10.32 21.48
N SER A 203 1.59 -10.98 22.62
CA SER A 203 1.06 -12.34 22.65
C SER A 203 -0.34 -12.43 22.02
N GLU A 204 -1.23 -11.49 22.34
CA GLU A 204 -2.56 -11.42 21.72
C GLU A 204 -2.51 -11.14 20.22
N ILE A 205 -1.62 -10.24 19.77
CA ILE A 205 -1.42 -9.98 18.33
C ILE A 205 -0.97 -11.27 17.65
N GLN A 206 0.02 -11.97 18.21
CA GLN A 206 0.51 -13.23 17.63
C GLN A 206 -0.61 -14.27 17.49
N GLU A 207 -1.43 -14.43 18.53
CA GLU A 207 -2.57 -15.34 18.50
C GLU A 207 -3.60 -14.90 17.46
N ASN A 208 -3.93 -13.60 17.45
CA ASN A 208 -4.88 -13.02 16.51
C ASN A 208 -4.51 -13.25 15.05
N PHE A 209 -3.22 -13.26 14.73
CA PHE A 209 -2.68 -13.48 13.38
C PHE A 209 -2.23 -14.91 13.12
N GLY A 210 -2.37 -15.84 14.08
CA GLY A 210 -1.68 -17.14 14.05
C GLY A 210 -1.87 -17.99 12.78
N LEU A 211 -3.00 -17.84 12.08
CA LEU A 211 -3.28 -18.53 10.81
C LEU A 211 -2.66 -17.85 9.57
N ILE A 212 -2.43 -16.55 9.64
CA ILE A 212 -1.90 -15.73 8.55
C ILE A 212 -0.50 -15.19 8.87
N SER A 213 0.12 -15.59 9.98
CA SER A 213 1.39 -15.06 10.47
C SER A 213 2.47 -15.14 9.39
N ASP A 214 2.54 -16.26 8.68
CA ASP A 214 3.53 -16.47 7.62
C ASP A 214 3.25 -15.61 6.38
N ILE A 215 1.98 -15.24 6.14
CA ILE A 215 1.55 -14.40 5.03
C ILE A 215 1.90 -12.93 5.30
N VAL A 216 1.61 -12.45 6.50
CA VAL A 216 1.91 -11.07 6.91
C VAL A 216 3.36 -10.87 7.39
N GLY A 217 4.18 -11.93 7.38
CA GLY A 217 5.60 -11.86 7.72
C GLY A 217 5.90 -11.84 9.23
N LEU A 218 4.96 -12.27 10.06
CA LEU A 218 5.12 -12.38 11.51
C LEU A 218 5.75 -13.72 11.86
N LYS A 219 7.01 -13.70 12.32
CA LYS A 219 7.67 -14.88 12.90
C LYS A 219 7.15 -15.14 14.30
N ARG A 220 6.92 -16.39 14.68
CA ARG A 220 6.49 -16.71 16.06
C ARG A 220 7.60 -16.42 17.08
N HIS A 221 7.23 -15.77 18.16
CA HIS A 221 8.06 -15.49 19.33
C HIS A 221 7.41 -16.09 20.58
N PHE A 222 8.24 -16.54 21.50
CA PHE A 222 7.78 -16.99 22.81
C PHE A 222 7.67 -15.78 23.74
N PHE A 223 6.50 -15.57 24.32
CA PHE A 223 6.22 -14.52 25.27
C PHE A 223 5.81 -15.15 26.60
N GLU A 224 6.55 -14.86 27.66
CA GLU A 224 6.15 -15.23 29.02
C GLU A 224 5.14 -14.20 29.51
N THR A 225 3.85 -14.57 29.49
CA THR A 225 2.76 -13.69 29.89
C THR A 225 1.64 -14.45 30.58
N ASN A 226 0.97 -13.77 31.50
CA ASN A 226 -0.26 -14.24 32.13
C ASN A 226 -1.51 -13.75 31.37
N GLY A 227 -1.36 -13.05 30.24
CA GLY A 227 -2.48 -12.46 29.49
C GLY A 227 -2.94 -11.11 30.04
N LEU A 228 -3.58 -10.28 29.19
CA LEU A 228 -4.04 -8.93 29.56
C LEU A 228 -5.07 -8.95 30.69
N GLU A 229 -5.94 -9.95 30.68
CA GLU A 229 -7.01 -10.15 31.68
C GLU A 229 -6.52 -10.28 33.12
N ASN A 230 -5.29 -10.77 33.32
CA ASN A 230 -4.68 -10.93 34.64
C ASN A 230 -3.88 -9.71 35.11
N LEU A 231 -3.65 -8.72 34.24
CA LEU A 231 -2.92 -7.48 34.58
C LEU A 231 -3.84 -6.38 35.14
N GLY A 232 -5.12 -6.40 34.79
CA GLY A 232 -6.12 -5.43 35.26
C GLY A 232 -7.16 -5.11 34.19
N ASP A 233 -8.13 -4.27 34.54
CA ASP A 233 -9.08 -3.76 33.55
C ASP A 233 -8.41 -2.79 32.57
N VAL A 234 -9.01 -2.63 31.39
CA VAL A 234 -8.47 -1.78 30.32
C VAL A 234 -8.26 -0.33 30.79
N ASP A 235 -9.18 0.21 31.60
CA ASP A 235 -9.11 1.60 32.06
C ASP A 235 -7.98 1.82 33.09
N TYR A 236 -7.65 0.81 33.88
CA TYR A 236 -6.50 0.78 34.77
C TYR A 236 -5.20 0.72 33.98
N LEU A 237 -5.11 -0.18 32.99
CA LEU A 237 -3.93 -0.34 32.14
C LEU A 237 -3.64 0.94 31.35
N VAL A 238 -4.66 1.54 30.72
CA VAL A 238 -4.51 2.81 29.98
C VAL A 238 -3.97 3.91 30.91
N ARG A 239 -4.57 4.11 32.09
CA ARG A 239 -4.10 5.13 33.05
C ARG A 239 -2.67 4.88 33.52
N ALA A 240 -2.27 3.62 33.73
CA ALA A 240 -0.91 3.30 34.11
C ALA A 240 0.10 3.64 32.99
N ILE A 241 -0.24 3.30 31.75
CA ILE A 241 0.60 3.60 30.58
C ILE A 241 0.66 5.12 30.31
N GLU A 242 -0.42 5.86 30.53
CA GLU A 242 -0.42 7.33 30.44
C GLU A 242 0.51 7.98 31.46
N ASN A 243 0.52 7.46 32.71
CA ASN A 243 1.45 7.94 33.74
C ASN A 243 2.91 7.65 33.35
N GLU A 244 3.19 6.46 32.82
CA GLU A 244 4.50 6.08 32.29
C GLU A 244 4.90 6.99 31.10
N LEU A 245 3.96 7.30 30.20
CA LEU A 245 4.19 8.20 29.06
C LEU A 245 4.57 9.62 29.51
N ARG A 246 3.99 10.09 30.62
CA ARG A 246 4.28 11.43 31.17
C ARG A 246 5.70 11.56 31.72
N ILE A 247 6.28 10.48 32.24
CA ILE A 247 7.65 10.47 32.79
C ILE A 247 8.70 10.12 31.73
N GLN A 248 8.29 9.50 30.62
CA GLN A 248 9.19 9.03 29.57
C GLN A 248 9.60 10.15 28.62
N ASN A 249 10.90 10.39 28.45
CA ASN A 249 11.44 11.43 27.55
C ASN A 249 12.01 10.87 26.24
N ILE A 250 12.15 9.55 26.11
CA ILE A 250 12.66 8.90 24.90
C ILE A 250 11.53 8.77 23.88
N THR A 251 11.64 9.47 22.74
CA THR A 251 10.61 9.52 21.68
C THR A 251 10.16 8.13 21.22
N LEU A 252 11.10 7.20 21.05
CA LEU A 252 10.80 5.83 20.65
C LEU A 252 9.87 5.14 21.66
N LYS A 253 10.21 5.23 22.95
CA LYS A 253 9.42 4.66 24.04
C LYS A 253 8.06 5.36 24.17
N GLN A 254 8.00 6.68 23.97
CA GLN A 254 6.74 7.43 23.94
C GLN A 254 5.81 6.92 22.82
N ASN A 255 6.35 6.62 21.64
CA ASN A 255 5.55 6.10 20.53
C ASN A 255 4.98 4.72 20.85
N THR A 256 5.79 3.80 21.39
CA THR A 256 5.31 2.48 21.82
C THR A 256 4.19 2.60 22.86
N LEU A 257 4.33 3.49 23.86
CA LEU A 257 3.30 3.71 24.88
C LEU A 257 2.00 4.25 24.27
N LYS A 258 2.07 5.19 23.33
CA LYS A 258 0.90 5.71 22.61
C LYS A 258 0.19 4.63 21.80
N ASP A 259 0.95 3.78 21.11
CA ASP A 259 0.40 2.68 20.31
C ASP A 259 -0.29 1.63 21.21
N MET A 260 0.27 1.34 22.38
CA MET A 260 -0.38 0.47 23.36
C MET A 260 -1.69 1.05 23.90
N ILE A 261 -1.73 2.36 24.22
CA ILE A 261 -2.97 3.03 24.65
C ILE A 261 -4.03 2.89 23.55
N GLN A 262 -3.69 3.23 22.31
CA GLN A 262 -4.60 3.13 21.18
C GLN A 262 -5.11 1.70 20.98
N TYR A 263 -4.24 0.69 21.15
CA TYR A 263 -4.61 -0.72 21.02
C TYR A 263 -5.67 -1.11 22.07
N LEU A 264 -5.42 -0.77 23.33
CA LEU A 264 -6.32 -1.08 24.45
C LEU A 264 -7.69 -0.42 24.30
N GLU A 265 -7.73 0.84 23.86
CA GLU A 265 -8.97 1.56 23.61
C GLU A 265 -9.80 0.92 22.49
N LEU A 266 -9.15 0.55 21.37
CA LEU A 266 -9.82 -0.12 20.25
C LEU A 266 -10.29 -1.53 20.63
N GLN A 267 -9.51 -2.25 21.44
CA GLN A 267 -9.90 -3.56 21.95
C GLN A 267 -11.15 -3.48 22.83
N LYS A 268 -11.29 -2.45 23.67
CA LYS A 268 -12.49 -2.20 24.48
C LYS A 268 -13.74 -2.10 23.62
N MET A 269 -13.66 -1.38 22.50
CA MET A 269 -14.77 -1.19 21.56
C MET A 269 -15.17 -2.50 20.85
N LYS A 270 -14.19 -3.36 20.51
CA LYS A 270 -14.38 -4.62 19.78
C LYS A 270 -15.27 -5.64 20.50
N SER A 271 -15.28 -5.66 21.82
CA SER A 271 -16.01 -6.65 22.64
C SER A 271 -17.53 -6.68 22.40
N THR A 272 -18.09 -5.69 21.72
CA THR A 272 -19.55 -5.52 21.54
C THR A 272 -20.07 -5.91 20.15
N ASN A 273 -19.22 -6.15 19.13
CA ASN A 273 -19.70 -6.37 17.75
C ASN A 273 -18.77 -7.26 16.91
N SER A 274 -19.32 -8.30 16.24
CA SER A 274 -18.63 -8.98 15.13
C SER A 274 -18.34 -7.97 14.02
N MET A 275 -17.08 -7.59 13.88
CA MET A 275 -16.60 -6.52 13.01
C MET A 275 -15.71 -7.10 11.90
N LEU A 276 -15.83 -6.54 10.71
CA LEU A 276 -15.01 -6.83 9.54
C LEU A 276 -13.75 -5.97 9.60
N TYR A 277 -12.59 -6.62 9.61
CA TYR A 277 -11.30 -5.95 9.48
C TYR A 277 -10.78 -6.15 8.06
N LEU A 278 -10.19 -5.10 7.51
CA LEU A 278 -9.67 -5.06 6.15
C LEU A 278 -8.17 -4.81 6.20
N TYR A 279 -7.42 -5.55 5.41
CA TYR A 279 -6.01 -5.32 5.18
C TYR A 279 -5.69 -5.57 3.71
N GLY A 280 -5.68 -4.51 2.92
CA GLY A 280 -5.63 -4.61 1.48
C GLY A 280 -6.07 -3.34 0.79
N THR A 281 -6.64 -3.46 -0.41
CA THR A 281 -7.16 -2.32 -1.17
C THR A 281 -8.38 -2.72 -1.99
N THR A 282 -9.30 -1.77 -2.18
CA THR A 282 -10.43 -1.88 -3.13
C THR A 282 -10.09 -1.35 -4.52
N SER A 283 -8.88 -0.80 -4.69
CA SER A 283 -8.41 -0.14 -5.92
C SER A 283 -7.03 -0.65 -6.31
N PHE A 284 -6.91 -1.97 -6.53
CA PHE A 284 -5.62 -2.58 -6.88
C PHE A 284 -5.07 -2.08 -8.24
N ASN A 285 -5.94 -1.55 -9.11
CA ASN A 285 -5.51 -0.85 -10.32
C ASN A 285 -4.58 0.33 -10.03
N LEU A 286 -4.82 1.10 -8.95
CA LEU A 286 -3.95 2.22 -8.57
C LEU A 286 -2.59 1.74 -8.07
N VAL A 287 -2.57 0.61 -7.36
CA VAL A 287 -1.32 -0.05 -6.95
C VAL A 287 -0.52 -0.46 -8.20
N TRP A 288 -1.19 -1.04 -9.20
CA TRP A 288 -0.56 -1.39 -10.48
C TRP A 288 -0.03 -0.18 -11.25
N GLU A 289 -0.79 0.92 -11.30
CA GLU A 289 -0.37 2.17 -11.93
C GLU A 289 0.87 2.76 -11.23
N ASP A 290 0.92 2.75 -9.90
CA ASP A 290 2.08 3.23 -9.14
C ASP A 290 3.33 2.37 -9.36
N ILE A 291 3.16 1.05 -9.46
CA ILE A 291 4.24 0.14 -9.85
C ILE A 291 4.82 0.54 -11.21
N CYS A 292 3.95 0.80 -12.20
CA CYS A 292 4.37 1.26 -13.52
C CYS A 292 5.15 2.58 -13.43
N LYS A 293 4.64 3.56 -12.68
CA LYS A 293 5.27 4.88 -12.47
C LYS A 293 6.69 4.77 -11.92
N LYS A 294 6.88 3.95 -10.89
CA LYS A 294 8.18 3.81 -10.22
C LYS A 294 9.18 3.01 -11.04
N VAL A 295 8.76 1.91 -11.65
CA VAL A 295 9.70 1.02 -12.36
C VAL A 295 10.09 1.58 -13.74
N TYR A 296 9.15 2.16 -14.48
CA TYR A 296 9.43 2.73 -15.80
C TYR A 296 9.92 4.18 -15.78
N LYS A 297 10.04 4.78 -14.59
CA LYS A 297 10.55 6.13 -14.35
C LYS A 297 9.70 7.21 -15.00
N ASP A 298 8.65 7.62 -14.30
CA ASP A 298 7.85 8.76 -14.70
C ASP A 298 8.62 10.09 -14.55
N HIS A 299 8.84 10.79 -15.67
CA HIS A 299 9.49 12.11 -15.70
C HIS A 299 8.48 13.26 -15.78
N LEU A 300 7.16 13.02 -15.76
CA LEU A 300 6.15 14.09 -15.92
C LEU A 300 6.28 15.21 -14.88
N ASN A 301 6.60 14.85 -13.64
CA ASN A 301 6.72 15.80 -12.54
C ASN A 301 8.15 16.36 -12.39
N GLU A 302 9.11 15.89 -13.17
CA GLU A 302 10.48 16.40 -13.18
C GLU A 302 10.56 17.75 -13.89
N GLU A 303 11.50 18.57 -13.45
CA GLU A 303 11.77 19.86 -14.08
C GLU A 303 12.43 19.66 -15.45
N ILE A 304 12.01 20.46 -16.43
CA ILE A 304 12.62 20.47 -17.77
C ILE A 304 14.13 20.75 -17.69
N SER A 305 14.55 21.58 -16.72
CA SER A 305 15.94 21.92 -16.41
C SER A 305 16.84 20.71 -16.13
N SER A 306 16.26 19.59 -15.65
CA SER A 306 16.98 18.35 -15.36
C SER A 306 17.44 17.62 -16.62
N PHE A 307 16.97 18.03 -17.81
CA PHE A 307 17.32 17.46 -19.11
C PHE A 307 18.10 18.48 -19.97
N PRO A 308 19.37 18.78 -19.65
CA PRO A 308 20.12 19.87 -20.31
C PRO A 308 20.33 19.67 -21.82
N THR A 309 20.27 18.43 -22.30
CA THR A 309 20.39 18.11 -23.74
C THR A 309 19.07 18.22 -24.50
N LEU A 310 17.94 18.41 -23.80
CA LEU A 310 16.62 18.53 -24.41
C LEU A 310 16.45 19.95 -24.95
N LYS A 311 16.25 20.06 -26.27
CA LYS A 311 15.88 21.32 -26.92
C LYS A 311 14.43 21.64 -26.60
N ILE A 312 14.20 22.84 -26.07
CA ILE A 312 12.88 23.32 -25.65
C ILE A 312 12.39 24.51 -26.46
N GLN A 313 13.24 25.03 -27.36
CA GLN A 313 12.89 26.06 -28.31
C GLN A 313 13.55 25.80 -29.66
N GLY A 314 12.88 26.14 -30.75
CA GLY A 314 13.40 26.03 -32.11
C GLY A 314 12.32 25.92 -33.17
N VAL A 315 12.72 25.57 -34.37
CA VAL A 315 11.81 25.43 -35.52
C VAL A 315 11.74 23.97 -35.92
N ILE A 316 10.51 23.48 -36.13
CA ILE A 316 10.23 22.14 -36.66
C ILE A 316 9.65 22.24 -38.07
N THR A 317 9.82 21.19 -38.86
CA THR A 317 9.18 21.03 -40.17
C THR A 317 7.99 20.09 -40.05
N ASN A 318 6.83 20.54 -40.50
CA ASN A 318 5.59 19.77 -40.52
C ASN A 318 5.55 18.84 -41.74
N GLY A 319 4.61 17.87 -41.73
CA GLY A 319 4.48 16.89 -42.81
C GLY A 319 4.12 17.46 -44.18
N ASP A 320 3.58 18.69 -44.22
CA ASP A 320 3.27 19.45 -45.44
C ASP A 320 4.44 20.33 -45.93
N GLY A 321 5.60 20.28 -45.25
CA GLY A 321 6.76 21.12 -45.54
C GLY A 321 6.70 22.51 -44.91
N SER A 322 5.62 22.87 -44.21
CA SER A 322 5.56 24.13 -43.46
C SER A 322 6.46 24.10 -42.22
N HIS A 323 6.84 25.28 -41.73
CA HIS A 323 7.65 25.40 -40.53
C HIS A 323 6.83 25.94 -39.36
N SER A 324 7.04 25.41 -38.17
CA SER A 324 6.41 25.89 -36.94
C SER A 324 7.46 26.21 -35.89
N GLU A 325 7.32 27.36 -35.25
CA GLU A 325 8.15 27.72 -34.10
C GLU A 325 7.58 27.05 -32.83
N VAL A 326 8.46 26.45 -32.06
CA VAL A 326 8.17 25.76 -30.81
C VAL A 326 8.95 26.46 -29.71
N ASN A 327 8.28 26.81 -28.63
CA ASN A 327 8.90 27.46 -27.48
C ASN A 327 8.23 26.99 -26.18
N TYR A 328 8.96 26.24 -25.37
CA TYR A 328 8.56 25.73 -24.06
C TYR A 328 9.34 26.38 -22.90
N THR A 329 10.02 27.51 -23.13
CA THR A 329 10.83 28.19 -22.11
C THR A 329 10.03 28.69 -20.90
N ASN A 330 8.72 28.84 -21.04
CA ASN A 330 7.81 29.21 -19.96
C ASN A 330 7.23 28.01 -19.18
N ARG A 331 7.68 26.79 -19.49
CA ARG A 331 7.22 25.56 -18.82
C ARG A 331 8.24 25.13 -17.79
N GLU A 332 7.78 24.72 -16.61
CA GLU A 332 8.66 24.31 -15.51
C GLU A 332 8.89 22.80 -15.54
N LYS A 333 7.81 22.01 -15.65
CA LYS A 333 7.84 20.55 -15.62
C LYS A 333 7.53 19.93 -16.98
N ILE A 334 7.95 18.69 -17.18
CA ILE A 334 7.67 17.95 -18.43
C ILE A 334 6.15 17.90 -18.72
N LYS A 335 5.31 17.67 -17.70
CA LYS A 335 3.85 17.66 -17.87
C LYS A 335 3.26 18.98 -18.36
N ASP A 336 3.94 20.10 -18.14
CA ASP A 336 3.46 21.43 -18.54
C ASP A 336 3.60 21.65 -20.06
N ILE A 337 4.28 20.75 -20.78
CA ILE A 337 4.30 20.71 -22.24
C ILE A 337 2.91 20.40 -22.80
N VAL A 338 2.08 19.68 -22.04
CA VAL A 338 0.69 19.43 -22.40
C VAL A 338 -0.15 20.66 -22.06
N ASP A 339 -0.69 21.29 -23.10
CA ASP A 339 -1.56 22.45 -22.92
C ASP A 339 -2.85 22.09 -22.20
N LYS A 340 -3.26 22.96 -21.28
CA LYS A 340 -4.57 22.85 -20.60
C LYS A 340 -5.64 23.55 -21.44
N PRO A 341 -6.89 23.07 -21.42
CA PRO A 341 -7.97 23.70 -22.18
C PRO A 341 -8.22 25.14 -21.71
N ILE A 342 -8.44 26.03 -22.68
CA ILE A 342 -8.78 27.44 -22.48
C ILE A 342 -10.28 27.59 -22.70
N TRP A 343 -10.97 28.12 -21.69
CA TRP A 343 -12.41 28.38 -21.74
C TRP A 343 -12.65 29.86 -21.96
N SER A 344 -13.45 30.19 -22.98
CA SER A 344 -13.91 31.54 -23.27
C SER A 344 -15.42 31.62 -23.28
N LYS A 345 -15.98 32.76 -22.84
CA LYS A 345 -17.41 33.04 -23.02
C LYS A 345 -17.64 33.62 -24.41
N LEU A 346 -18.60 33.07 -25.14
CA LEU A 346 -18.97 33.56 -26.49
C LEU A 346 -19.44 35.02 -26.50
N THR A 347 -19.98 35.51 -25.39
CA THR A 347 -20.45 36.89 -25.23
C THR A 347 -19.36 37.85 -24.75
N GLU A 348 -18.25 37.33 -24.23
CA GLU A 348 -17.17 38.08 -23.61
C GLU A 348 -15.81 37.49 -24.03
N ASN A 349 -15.46 37.65 -25.31
CA ASN A 349 -14.25 37.06 -25.92
C ASN A 349 -12.92 37.43 -25.22
N HIS A 350 -12.93 38.44 -24.35
CA HIS A 350 -11.78 38.91 -23.58
C HIS A 350 -11.55 38.14 -22.26
N LEU A 351 -12.51 37.34 -21.81
CA LEU A 351 -12.36 36.49 -20.63
C LEU A 351 -12.00 35.07 -21.08
N GLN A 352 -10.71 34.75 -21.02
CA GLN A 352 -10.17 33.41 -21.22
C GLN A 352 -9.61 32.87 -19.89
N VAL A 353 -10.06 31.69 -19.48
CA VAL A 353 -9.60 31.05 -18.24
C VAL A 353 -9.06 29.66 -18.57
N GLN A 354 -7.84 29.39 -18.12
CA GLN A 354 -7.23 28.07 -18.24
C GLN A 354 -7.78 27.14 -17.16
N ALA A 355 -8.12 25.90 -17.52
CA ALA A 355 -8.59 24.92 -16.54
C ALA A 355 -7.53 24.64 -15.44
N SER A 356 -7.98 24.44 -14.20
CA SER A 356 -7.11 24.19 -13.06
C SER A 356 -6.49 22.78 -13.07
N LYS A 357 -7.22 21.78 -13.58
CA LYS A 357 -6.74 20.40 -13.72
C LYS A 357 -6.12 20.16 -15.11
N GLY A 358 -4.89 19.64 -15.12
CA GLY A 358 -4.21 19.12 -16.31
C GLY A 358 -4.49 17.63 -16.53
N SER A 359 -3.99 17.07 -17.63
CA SER A 359 -4.21 15.67 -18.00
C SER A 359 -3.42 14.69 -17.12
N LEU A 360 -3.99 13.50 -16.91
CA LEU A 360 -3.43 12.41 -16.09
C LEU A 360 -2.74 11.36 -16.98
N LEU A 361 -1.55 11.68 -17.50
CA LEU A 361 -0.65 10.63 -18.01
C LEU A 361 -0.21 9.76 -16.83
N ASP A 362 -0.10 8.46 -17.06
CA ASP A 362 0.37 7.55 -16.04
C ASP A 362 1.89 7.50 -15.97
N VAL A 363 2.58 7.26 -17.10
CA VAL A 363 4.05 7.32 -17.14
C VAL A 363 4.54 7.92 -18.45
N LEU A 364 5.42 8.90 -18.37
CA LEU A 364 6.21 9.35 -19.51
C LEU A 364 7.71 9.32 -19.19
N HIS A 365 8.44 8.47 -19.90
CA HIS A 365 9.87 8.31 -19.74
C HIS A 365 10.62 8.92 -20.94
N LEU A 366 11.36 9.99 -20.68
CA LEU A 366 12.27 10.61 -21.66
C LEU A 366 13.57 9.80 -21.77
N ASN A 367 13.59 8.85 -22.68
CA ASN A 367 14.71 7.95 -22.90
C ASN A 367 15.72 8.55 -23.88
N LEU A 368 16.41 9.61 -23.46
CA LEU A 368 17.34 10.34 -24.33
C LEU A 368 18.52 9.47 -24.82
N LYS A 369 18.88 8.41 -24.07
CA LYS A 369 19.91 7.46 -24.46
C LYS A 369 19.50 6.64 -25.70
N ASN A 370 18.23 6.24 -25.77
CA ASN A 370 17.67 5.49 -26.90
C ASN A 370 16.96 6.39 -27.92
N GLN A 371 17.02 7.71 -27.75
CA GLN A 371 16.34 8.71 -28.58
C GLN A 371 14.83 8.41 -28.73
N SER A 372 14.16 8.12 -27.61
CA SER A 372 12.71 7.87 -27.59
C SER A 372 11.99 8.59 -26.44
N ILE A 373 10.71 8.88 -26.67
CA ILE A 373 9.73 9.19 -25.63
C ILE A 373 8.90 7.91 -25.44
N ASP A 374 9.05 7.29 -24.28
CA ASP A 374 8.34 6.06 -23.95
C ASP A 374 7.10 6.44 -23.11
N ILE A 375 5.91 6.14 -23.62
CA ILE A 375 4.63 6.39 -22.97
C ILE A 375 4.10 5.04 -22.47
N TYR A 376 4.00 4.89 -21.15
CA TYR A 376 3.42 3.70 -20.53
C TYR A 376 2.13 4.07 -19.81
N ASP A 377 1.08 3.29 -20.05
CA ASP A 377 -0.16 3.36 -19.28
C ASP A 377 -0.43 1.96 -18.66
N GLY A 378 -0.40 1.92 -17.34
CA GLY A 378 -0.57 0.72 -16.54
C GLY A 378 -2.03 0.32 -16.52
N LYS A 379 -2.37 -0.75 -17.23
CA LYS A 379 -3.74 -1.22 -17.35
C LYS A 379 -3.97 -2.50 -16.59
N TYR A 380 -4.75 -2.41 -15.52
CA TYR A 380 -5.14 -3.56 -14.70
C TYR A 380 -6.28 -4.36 -15.34
N TYR A 381 -6.01 -4.90 -16.52
CA TYR A 381 -6.93 -5.66 -17.36
C TYR A 381 -6.43 -7.10 -17.53
N ASP A 382 -7.36 -8.03 -17.65
CA ASP A 382 -7.08 -9.43 -17.99
C ASP A 382 -7.60 -9.66 -19.42
N ILE A 383 -6.70 -9.54 -20.40
CA ILE A 383 -7.06 -9.54 -21.82
C ILE A 383 -7.08 -10.96 -22.34
N GLU A 384 -8.24 -11.41 -22.81
CA GLU A 384 -8.42 -12.71 -23.43
C GLU A 384 -8.83 -12.57 -24.89
N PHE A 385 -8.02 -13.13 -25.80
CA PHE A 385 -8.40 -13.32 -27.20
C PHE A 385 -9.12 -14.65 -27.37
N ALA A 386 -10.34 -14.60 -27.90
CA ALA A 386 -11.11 -15.77 -28.33
C ALA A 386 -11.34 -15.69 -29.85
N GLU A 387 -11.70 -16.82 -30.48
CA GLU A 387 -11.92 -16.90 -31.93
C GLU A 387 -12.94 -15.86 -32.45
N ASN A 388 -13.93 -15.49 -31.64
CA ASN A 388 -15.02 -14.59 -32.02
C ASN A 388 -14.94 -13.19 -31.38
N GLY A 389 -13.81 -12.83 -30.76
CA GLY A 389 -13.64 -11.49 -30.19
C GLY A 389 -12.60 -11.42 -29.07
N ILE A 390 -12.54 -10.24 -28.45
CA ILE A 390 -11.63 -9.93 -27.36
C ILE A 390 -12.45 -9.57 -26.12
N LYS A 391 -11.99 -9.99 -24.95
CA LYS A 391 -12.57 -9.66 -23.65
C LYS A 391 -11.52 -9.03 -22.75
N GLY A 392 -11.99 -8.21 -21.81
CA GLY A 392 -11.15 -7.58 -20.80
C GLY A 392 -10.17 -6.53 -21.33
N GLN A 393 -10.28 -6.11 -22.59
CA GLN A 393 -9.42 -5.10 -23.20
C GLN A 393 -9.69 -3.67 -22.68
N PRO A 394 -8.70 -2.76 -22.79
CA PRO A 394 -8.93 -1.33 -22.62
C PRO A 394 -10.07 -0.80 -23.48
N GLY A 395 -10.81 0.17 -22.93
CA GLY A 395 -11.89 0.83 -23.65
C GLY A 395 -11.37 1.69 -24.80
N VAL A 396 -12.24 2.06 -25.74
CA VAL A 396 -11.89 3.00 -26.82
C VAL A 396 -11.38 4.33 -26.25
N GLU A 397 -11.92 4.76 -25.12
CA GLU A 397 -11.47 5.96 -24.40
C GLU A 397 -10.02 5.85 -23.93
N ASP A 398 -9.59 4.69 -23.41
CA ASP A 398 -8.19 4.44 -23.01
C ASP A 398 -7.27 4.54 -24.23
N VAL A 399 -7.65 3.90 -25.34
CA VAL A 399 -6.87 3.91 -26.59
C VAL A 399 -6.73 5.33 -27.15
N ILE A 400 -7.82 6.11 -27.16
CA ILE A 400 -7.82 7.50 -27.61
C ILE A 400 -6.96 8.38 -26.69
N LYS A 401 -7.10 8.23 -25.36
CA LYS A 401 -6.31 8.95 -24.35
C LYS A 401 -4.81 8.76 -24.62
N GLN A 402 -4.42 7.52 -24.91
CA GLN A 402 -3.04 7.17 -25.19
C GLN A 402 -2.49 7.83 -26.48
N TYR A 403 -3.28 7.88 -27.55
CA TYR A 403 -2.90 8.63 -28.76
C TYR A 403 -2.83 10.14 -28.54
N PHE A 404 -3.71 10.72 -27.72
CA PHE A 404 -3.66 12.15 -27.39
C PHE A 404 -2.35 12.53 -26.69
N TYR A 405 -1.80 11.64 -25.87
CA TYR A 405 -0.51 11.87 -25.25
C TYR A 405 0.64 11.90 -26.24
N GLN A 406 0.69 10.94 -27.16
CA GLN A 406 1.67 10.98 -28.23
C GLN A 406 1.57 12.28 -29.03
N LEU A 407 0.35 12.72 -29.37
CA LEU A 407 0.11 13.98 -30.08
C LEU A 407 0.63 15.19 -29.30
N ALA A 408 0.38 15.25 -27.98
CA ALA A 408 0.79 16.38 -27.14
C ALA A 408 2.33 16.56 -27.14
N PHE A 409 3.08 15.46 -27.17
CA PHE A 409 4.55 15.50 -27.16
C PHE A 409 5.17 15.48 -28.57
N LYS A 410 4.38 15.39 -29.65
CA LYS A 410 4.86 15.24 -31.03
C LYS A 410 5.84 16.35 -31.46
N LYS A 411 5.53 17.60 -31.11
CA LYS A 411 6.39 18.76 -31.43
C LYS A 411 7.73 18.72 -30.70
N LEU A 412 7.73 18.34 -29.41
CA LEU A 412 8.94 18.16 -28.63
C LEU A 412 9.81 17.04 -29.22
N ALA A 413 9.19 15.93 -29.60
CA ALA A 413 9.87 14.80 -30.22
C ALA A 413 10.54 15.20 -31.55
N GLN A 414 9.83 15.91 -32.42
CA GLN A 414 10.37 16.42 -33.68
C GLN A 414 11.55 17.38 -33.47
N LEU A 415 11.45 18.30 -32.51
CA LEU A 415 12.51 19.24 -32.18
C LEU A 415 13.82 18.55 -31.73
N ASN A 416 13.68 17.35 -31.16
CA ASN A 416 14.77 16.58 -30.56
C ASN A 416 15.14 15.31 -31.34
N ASN A 417 14.51 15.06 -32.49
CA ASN A 417 14.62 13.82 -33.26
C ASN A 417 14.37 12.56 -32.41
N LEU A 418 13.34 12.60 -31.56
CA LEU A 418 12.94 11.47 -30.72
C LEU A 418 11.85 10.64 -31.42
N SER A 419 11.95 9.32 -31.30
CA SER A 419 10.90 8.37 -31.65
C SER A 419 9.89 8.19 -30.51
N PHE A 420 8.78 7.50 -30.76
CA PHE A 420 7.82 7.16 -29.71
C PHE A 420 7.79 5.66 -29.46
N LYS A 421 7.56 5.28 -28.21
CA LYS A 421 7.06 3.95 -27.85
C LYS A 421 5.77 4.12 -27.09
N ASN A 422 4.68 3.57 -27.63
CA ASN A 422 3.37 3.75 -27.06
C ASN A 422 2.85 2.42 -26.51
N THR A 423 2.74 2.31 -25.19
CA THR A 423 2.64 1.00 -24.53
C THR A 423 1.56 0.94 -23.46
N PHE A 424 0.67 -0.05 -23.57
CA PHE A 424 -0.13 -0.52 -22.43
C PHE A 424 0.59 -1.64 -21.69
N VAL A 425 0.58 -1.57 -20.36
CA VAL A 425 1.26 -2.54 -19.50
C VAL A 425 0.22 -3.30 -18.69
N ILE A 426 0.09 -4.61 -18.96
CA ILE A 426 -0.88 -5.47 -18.28
C ILE A 426 -0.18 -6.49 -17.36
N PRO A 427 -0.82 -6.86 -16.22
CA PRO A 427 -0.28 -7.87 -15.31
C PRO A 427 -0.44 -9.28 -15.91
N MET A 428 0.57 -10.13 -15.70
CA MET A 428 0.53 -11.55 -16.06
C MET A 428 1.08 -12.42 -14.92
N ASP A 429 0.46 -13.57 -14.71
CA ASP A 429 0.86 -14.56 -13.70
C ASP A 429 1.68 -15.71 -14.30
N ASP A 430 2.78 -16.09 -13.62
CA ASP A 430 3.76 -17.09 -14.06
C ASP A 430 4.21 -16.88 -15.51
N PHE A 431 4.63 -15.65 -15.83
CA PHE A 431 4.92 -15.26 -17.21
C PHE A 431 6.42 -15.32 -17.49
N VAL A 432 6.92 -16.55 -17.65
CA VAL A 432 8.35 -16.90 -17.73
C VAL A 432 9.08 -16.22 -18.90
N GLU A 433 8.35 -15.85 -19.96
CA GLU A 433 8.89 -15.14 -21.11
C GLU A 433 9.37 -13.72 -20.75
N ASP A 434 8.81 -13.09 -19.72
CA ASP A 434 9.23 -11.76 -19.27
C ASP A 434 10.57 -11.83 -18.51
N LYS A 435 11.63 -11.34 -19.15
CA LYS A 435 12.96 -11.20 -18.55
C LYS A 435 13.16 -9.89 -17.77
N GLY A 436 12.07 -9.19 -17.43
CA GLY A 436 12.04 -7.97 -16.64
C GLY A 436 11.84 -6.67 -17.43
N HIS A 437 11.53 -6.76 -18.72
CA HIS A 437 11.28 -5.62 -19.61
C HIS A 437 9.89 -5.63 -20.25
N GLY A 438 9.14 -6.72 -20.05
CA GLY A 438 7.87 -7.01 -20.70
C GLY A 438 8.01 -7.71 -22.04
N VAL A 439 6.93 -8.39 -22.41
CA VAL A 439 6.81 -9.12 -23.68
C VAL A 439 5.66 -8.52 -24.45
N GLU A 440 5.89 -8.17 -25.71
CA GLU A 440 4.85 -7.69 -26.62
C GLU A 440 3.87 -8.82 -26.92
N LEU A 441 2.58 -8.59 -26.62
CA LEU A 441 1.53 -9.59 -26.79
C LEU A 441 0.57 -9.18 -27.90
N TYR A 442 0.10 -7.94 -27.85
CA TYR A 442 -0.98 -7.45 -28.69
C TYR A 442 -0.69 -6.05 -29.22
N LYS A 443 -1.51 -5.62 -30.16
CA LYS A 443 -1.41 -4.32 -30.80
C LYS A 443 -2.80 -3.73 -30.99
N ALA A 444 -3.02 -2.52 -30.51
CA ALA A 444 -4.26 -1.76 -30.67
C ALA A 444 -4.03 -0.62 -31.67
N LYS A 445 -4.99 -0.45 -32.58
CA LYS A 445 -5.01 0.63 -33.56
C LYS A 445 -6.41 1.14 -33.81
N ILE A 446 -6.53 2.42 -34.15
CA ILE A 446 -7.79 3.04 -34.57
C ILE A 446 -7.61 3.57 -35.99
N SER A 447 -8.33 2.99 -36.95
CA SER A 447 -8.11 3.27 -38.39
C SER A 447 -8.25 4.75 -38.74
N TYR A 448 -9.22 5.47 -38.17
CA TYR A 448 -9.42 6.90 -38.48
C TYR A 448 -8.36 7.83 -37.86
N LEU A 449 -7.50 7.33 -36.97
CA LEU A 449 -6.35 8.08 -36.43
C LEU A 449 -5.07 7.84 -37.23
N SER A 450 -5.08 6.92 -38.20
CA SER A 450 -3.88 6.56 -38.98
C SER A 450 -3.30 7.75 -39.73
N ASP A 451 -4.14 8.69 -40.17
CA ASP A 451 -3.73 9.90 -40.90
C ASP A 451 -2.87 10.84 -40.05
N LEU A 452 -2.89 10.70 -38.71
CA LEU A 452 -2.07 11.49 -37.79
C LEU A 452 -0.63 10.99 -37.69
N LEU A 453 -0.30 9.87 -38.36
CA LEU A 453 1.03 9.25 -38.36
C LEU A 453 1.55 9.02 -36.93
N LEU A 454 0.71 8.40 -36.10
CA LEU A 454 1.03 8.04 -34.72
C LEU A 454 1.49 6.59 -34.65
N GLU A 455 2.24 6.26 -33.60
CA GLU A 455 2.71 4.90 -33.39
C GLU A 455 1.54 4.09 -32.84
N ASP A 456 1.35 2.89 -33.39
CA ASP A 456 0.35 1.99 -32.87
C ASP A 456 0.65 1.60 -31.41
N ILE A 457 -0.40 1.35 -30.64
CA ILE A 457 -0.24 1.06 -29.22
C ILE A 457 0.08 -0.43 -29.05
N VAL A 458 1.25 -0.72 -28.51
CA VAL A 458 1.68 -2.08 -28.17
C VAL A 458 1.19 -2.42 -26.77
N VAL A 459 0.66 -3.63 -26.59
CA VAL A 459 0.31 -4.16 -25.27
C VAL A 459 1.40 -5.11 -24.85
N ILE A 460 2.08 -4.79 -23.75
CA ILE A 460 3.08 -5.67 -23.15
C ILE A 460 2.52 -6.34 -21.89
N GLY A 461 2.78 -7.64 -21.76
CA GLY A 461 2.59 -8.38 -20.52
C GLY A 461 3.81 -8.26 -19.62
N ARG A 462 3.59 -8.02 -18.33
CA ARG A 462 4.63 -8.06 -17.29
C ARG A 462 4.38 -9.19 -16.31
N ASP A 463 5.40 -9.99 -16.06
CA ASP A 463 5.35 -10.97 -14.98
C ASP A 463 5.25 -10.25 -13.63
N CYS A 464 4.16 -10.50 -12.90
CA CYS A 464 3.86 -9.78 -11.67
C CYS A 464 4.94 -9.99 -10.61
N SER A 465 5.43 -11.21 -10.40
CA SER A 465 6.48 -11.48 -9.40
C SER A 465 7.78 -10.74 -9.71
N THR A 466 8.21 -10.74 -10.97
CA THR A 466 9.41 -10.00 -11.40
C THR A 466 9.22 -8.50 -11.26
N PHE A 467 8.06 -7.98 -11.67
CA PHE A 467 7.77 -6.56 -11.64
C PHE A 467 7.61 -6.03 -10.21
N TYR A 468 6.98 -6.80 -9.32
CA TYR A 468 6.86 -6.49 -7.89
C TYR A 468 8.22 -6.43 -7.21
N LYS A 469 9.16 -7.33 -7.53
CA LYS A 469 10.54 -7.25 -7.02
C LYS A 469 11.24 -5.96 -7.46
N GLN A 470 11.08 -5.56 -8.72
CA GLN A 470 11.64 -4.29 -9.22
C GLN A 470 11.05 -3.09 -8.47
N TYR A 471 9.73 -3.10 -8.26
CA TYR A 471 9.04 -2.05 -7.51
C TYR A 471 9.46 -2.01 -6.04
N LEU A 472 9.53 -3.14 -5.35
CA LEU A 472 9.92 -3.17 -3.94
C LEU A 472 11.35 -2.66 -3.74
N ASN A 473 12.24 -2.88 -4.71
CA ASN A 473 13.62 -2.40 -4.71
C ASN A 473 13.81 -0.97 -5.22
N SER A 474 12.81 -0.36 -5.89
CA SER A 474 12.91 1.04 -6.32
C SER A 474 12.71 1.99 -5.15
N ASN A 475 13.45 3.10 -5.07
CA ASN A 475 13.29 4.08 -3.99
C ASN A 475 12.03 4.93 -4.12
#